data_AF-A0A4U7DZ05-F1
#
_entry.id   AF-A0A4U7DZ05-F1
#
_cell.length_a   1.000
_cell.length_b   1.000
_cell.length_c   1.000
_cell.angle_alpha   90.00
_cell.angle_beta   90.00
_cell.angle_gamma   90.00
#
_symmetry.space_group_name_H-M   'P 1'
#
loop_
_entity.id
_entity.type
_entity.pdbx_description
1 polymer ?
#
loop_
_entity_poly.entity_id
_entity_poly.type
_entity_poly.pdbx_seq_one_letter_code
_entity_poly.pdbx_strand_id
1 'polypeptide(L)'
;EYVYMNQYHRDLFDIADDTDIAGKRAADLHSAEVAEKFQQNDKRVYETREQVEIEEVIQTDDGRQYFLTRIVPLFDNGSVYATCGIATNITEQKEYEEKL
;
A
#
# COMPACT_ATOMS: atom_id res chain seq x y z
N GLU A 1 10.38 6.66 2.42
CA GLU A 1 9.89 7.07 3.75
C GLU A 1 8.47 7.56 3.59
N TYR A 2 7.64 7.45 4.63
CA TYR A 2 6.26 7.93 4.58
C TYR A 2 6.21 9.45 4.75
N VAL A 3 5.30 10.05 3.98
CA VAL A 3 4.94 11.48 4.07
C VAL A 3 3.49 11.62 4.56
N TYR A 4 2.61 10.70 4.13
CA TYR A 4 1.20 10.70 4.48
C TYR A 4 0.68 9.25 4.53
N MET A 5 -0.31 9.02 5.40
CA MET A 5 -1.05 7.78 5.54
C MET A 5 -2.47 8.11 5.97
N ASN A 6 -3.47 7.58 5.26
CA ASN A 6 -4.87 7.81 5.61
C ASN A 6 -5.29 6.94 6.82
N GLN A 7 -6.44 7.26 7.42
CA GLN A 7 -6.93 6.53 8.60
C GLN A 7 -7.20 5.05 8.29
N TYR A 8 -7.79 4.74 7.14
CA TYR A 8 -8.09 3.35 6.78
C TYR A 8 -6.84 2.46 6.76
N HIS A 9 -5.72 2.96 6.24
CA HIS A 9 -4.46 2.20 6.23
C HIS A 9 -3.88 2.05 7.64
N ARG A 10 -4.06 3.04 8.51
CA ARG A 10 -3.67 2.93 9.92
C ARG A 10 -4.44 1.84 10.63
N ASP A 11 -5.77 1.86 10.49
CA ASP A 11 -6.67 0.86 11.07
C ASP A 11 -6.34 -0.54 10.56
N LEU A 12 -6.07 -0.69 9.25
CA LEU A 12 -5.75 -1.97 8.61
C LEU A 12 -4.46 -2.62 9.13
N PHE A 13 -3.50 -1.83 9.61
CA PHE A 13 -2.20 -2.30 10.08
C PHE A 13 -1.97 -2.02 11.57
N ASP A 14 -3.04 -1.73 12.33
CA ASP A 14 -2.99 -1.45 13.78
C ASP A 14 -1.99 -0.33 14.17
N ILE A 15 -1.85 0.67 13.31
CA ILE A 15 -0.96 1.82 13.55
C ILE A 15 -1.73 2.87 14.35
N ALA A 16 -1.30 3.15 15.58
CA ALA A 16 -1.97 4.14 16.44
C ALA A 16 -2.02 5.54 15.79
N ASP A 17 -3.11 6.27 16.02
CA ASP A 17 -3.38 7.60 15.44
C ASP A 17 -2.28 8.63 15.74
N ASP A 18 -1.69 8.56 16.94
CA ASP A 18 -0.63 9.45 17.40
C ASP A 18 0.78 9.00 16.95
N THR A 19 0.88 7.88 16.24
CA THR A 19 2.14 7.44 15.64
C THR A 19 2.60 8.45 14.58
N ASP A 20 3.74 9.08 14.85
CA ASP A 20 4.45 9.90 13.88
C ASP A 20 5.07 9.01 12.79
N ILE A 21 4.49 9.11 11.61
CA ILE A 21 4.91 8.37 10.42
C ILE A 21 5.95 9.12 9.59
N ALA A 22 6.15 10.42 9.82
CA ALA A 22 6.95 11.24 8.94
C ALA A 22 8.41 10.76 8.97
N GLY A 23 8.96 10.41 7.80
CA GLY A 23 10.32 9.88 7.71
C GLY A 23 10.46 8.39 8.07
N LYS A 24 9.41 7.72 8.54
CA LYS A 24 9.44 6.27 8.81
C LYS A 24 9.53 5.46 7.53
N ARG A 25 10.17 4.30 7.57
CA ARG A 25 10.20 3.33 6.47
C ARG A 25 9.11 2.28 6.66
N ALA A 26 8.75 1.56 5.59
CA ALA A 26 7.80 0.45 5.66
C ALA A 26 8.17 -0.59 6.72
N ALA A 27 9.46 -0.87 6.88
CA ALA A 27 9.97 -1.80 7.90
C ALA A 27 9.83 -1.30 9.35
N ASP A 28 9.57 -0.01 9.57
CA ASP A 28 9.33 0.55 10.90
C ASP A 28 7.85 0.45 11.32
N LEU A 29 6.94 0.26 10.35
CA LEU A 29 5.48 0.33 10.54
C LEU A 29 4.75 -0.99 10.22
N HIS A 30 5.36 -1.87 9.43
CA HIS A 30 4.73 -3.10 8.95
C HIS A 30 5.60 -4.33 9.24
N SER A 31 5.00 -5.51 9.12
CA SER A 31 5.74 -6.77 9.16
C SER A 31 6.79 -6.83 8.05
N ALA A 32 7.84 -7.64 8.24
CA ALA A 32 8.94 -7.74 7.27
C ALA A 32 8.45 -8.14 5.86
N GLU A 33 7.47 -9.04 5.77
CA GLU A 33 6.90 -9.48 4.50
C GLU A 33 6.17 -8.34 3.77
N VAL A 34 5.32 -7.59 4.49
CA VAL A 34 4.56 -6.47 3.91
C VAL A 34 5.51 -5.34 3.53
N ALA A 35 6.45 -5.01 4.40
CA ALA A 35 7.44 -3.97 4.16
C ALA A 35 8.31 -4.27 2.93
N GLU A 36 8.74 -5.51 2.75
CA GLU A 36 9.49 -5.94 1.58
C GLU A 36 8.67 -5.79 0.29
N LYS A 37 7.42 -6.27 0.29
CA LYS A 37 6.50 -6.13 -0.87
C LYS A 37 6.28 -4.67 -1.25
N PHE A 38 5.95 -3.81 -0.27
CA PHE A 38 5.74 -2.38 -0.52
C PHE A 38 7.00 -1.73 -1.09
N GLN A 39 8.17 -2.03 -0.51
CA GLN A 39 9.43 -1.50 -1.00
C GLN A 39 9.75 -1.95 -2.43
N GLN A 40 9.48 -3.22 -2.78
CA GLN A 40 9.70 -3.73 -4.13
C GLN A 40 8.79 -3.03 -5.15
N ASN A 41 7.51 -2.82 -4.80
CA ASN A 41 6.56 -2.16 -5.68
C ASN A 41 6.87 -0.66 -5.88
N ASP A 42 7.19 0.06 -4.81
CA ASP A 42 7.62 1.46 -4.87
C ASP A 42 8.89 1.61 -5.70
N LYS A 43 9.87 0.71 -5.48
CA LYS A 43 11.10 0.68 -6.27
C LYS A 43 10.82 0.48 -7.76
N ARG A 44 9.92 -0.45 -8.09
CA ARG A 44 9.52 -0.69 -9.49
C ARG A 44 8.94 0.57 -10.13
N VAL A 45 7.99 1.23 -9.46
CA VAL A 45 7.39 2.49 -9.95
C VAL A 45 8.43 3.60 -10.11
N TYR A 46 9.35 3.72 -9.15
CA TYR A 46 10.41 4.72 -9.20
C TYR A 46 11.38 4.48 -10.38
N GLU A 47 11.79 3.23 -10.60
CA GLU A 47 12.71 2.84 -11.67
C GLU A 47 12.08 2.94 -13.06
N THR A 48 10.84 2.47 -13.23
CA THR A 48 10.16 2.50 -14.53
C THR A 48 9.56 3.86 -14.85
N ARG A 49 9.28 4.69 -13.84
CA ARG A 49 8.49 5.92 -13.95
C ARG A 49 7.07 5.67 -14.46
N GLU A 50 6.60 4.44 -14.31
CA GLU A 50 5.27 3.99 -14.72
C GLU A 50 4.49 3.48 -13.51
N GLN A 51 3.17 3.57 -13.59
CA GLN A 51 2.32 3.03 -12.53
C GLN A 51 2.41 1.50 -12.46
N VAL A 52 2.19 0.98 -11.27
CA VAL A 52 2.00 -0.45 -11.01
C VAL A 52 0.60 -0.66 -10.46
N GLU A 53 -0.07 -1.71 -10.92
CA GLU A 53 -1.36 -2.17 -10.40
C GLU A 53 -1.21 -3.64 -10.01
N ILE A 54 -1.63 -3.98 -8.80
CA ILE A 54 -1.46 -5.31 -8.21
C ILE A 54 -2.69 -5.66 -7.36
N GLU A 55 -3.03 -6.95 -7.34
CA GLU A 55 -3.93 -7.49 -6.34
C GLU A 55 -3.12 -7.98 -5.14
N GLU A 56 -3.49 -7.55 -3.95
CA GLU A 56 -2.86 -7.90 -2.69
C GLU A 56 -3.85 -8.64 -1.79
N VAL A 57 -3.33 -9.61 -1.04
CA VAL A 57 -4.10 -10.30 0.00
C VAL A 57 -3.49 -9.93 1.34
N ILE A 58 -4.28 -9.28 2.19
CA ILE A 58 -3.89 -8.87 3.54
C ILE A 58 -4.63 -9.78 4.53
N GLN A 59 -3.89 -10.38 5.45
CA GLN A 59 -4.49 -11.07 6.59
C GLN A 59 -4.85 -10.02 7.64
N THR A 60 -6.13 -9.97 7.99
CA THR A 60 -6.69 -9.09 9.04
C THR A 60 -7.34 -9.96 10.11
N ASP A 61 -7.70 -9.38 11.25
CA ASP A 61 -8.43 -10.09 12.32
C ASP A 61 -9.80 -10.60 11.83
N ASP A 62 -10.43 -9.90 10.88
CA ASP A 62 -11.68 -10.30 10.25
C ASP A 62 -11.50 -11.35 9.13
N GLY A 63 -10.27 -11.78 8.89
CA GLY A 63 -9.90 -12.77 7.87
C GLY A 63 -9.15 -12.18 6.69
N ARG A 64 -9.22 -12.86 5.54
CA ARG A 64 -8.52 -12.44 4.32
C ARG A 64 -9.28 -11.31 3.64
N GLN A 65 -8.61 -10.19 3.44
CA GLN A 65 -9.11 -9.11 2.61
C GLN A 65 -8.29 -9.03 1.31
N TYR A 66 -9.00 -8.82 0.20
CA TYR A 66 -8.44 -8.61 -1.13
C TYR A 66 -8.42 -7.12 -1.44
N PHE A 67 -7.30 -6.63 -1.94
CA PHE A 67 -7.12 -5.25 -2.33
C PHE A 67 -6.63 -5.14 -3.76
N LEU A 68 -7.20 -4.21 -4.53
CA LEU A 68 -6.61 -3.72 -5.77
C LEU A 68 -5.82 -2.46 -5.45
N THR A 69 -4.50 -2.56 -5.52
CA THR A 69 -3.58 -1.47 -5.19
C THR A 69 -2.96 -0.89 -6.45
N ARG A 70 -3.13 0.41 -6.65
CA ARG A 70 -2.47 1.18 -7.71
C ARG A 70 -1.43 2.11 -7.10
N ILE A 71 -0.19 2.01 -7.58
CA ILE A 71 0.94 2.82 -7.12
C ILE A 71 1.39 3.68 -8.28
N VAL A 72 1.38 4.99 -8.09
CA VAL A 72 1.70 5.98 -9.13
C VAL A 72 2.95 6.78 -8.76
N PRO A 73 3.82 7.11 -9.75
CA PRO A 73 4.94 8.01 -9.53
C PRO A 73 4.43 9.46 -9.45
N LEU A 74 4.96 10.22 -8.48
CA LEU A 74 4.75 11.66 -8.38
C LEU A 74 5.99 12.39 -8.88
N PHE A 75 5.79 13.35 -9.78
CA PHE A 75 6.86 14.05 -10.47
C PHE A 75 7.02 15.49 -9.96
N ASP A 76 8.27 15.92 -9.82
CA ASP A 76 8.67 17.31 -9.69
C ASP A 76 9.82 17.57 -10.69
N ASN A 77 9.69 18.61 -11.51
CA ASN A 77 10.68 18.97 -12.54
C ASN A 77 11.16 17.80 -13.43
N GLY A 78 10.26 16.86 -13.75
CA GLY A 78 10.56 15.69 -14.60
C GLY A 78 11.26 14.52 -13.89
N SER A 79 11.51 14.64 -12.59
CA SER A 79 12.05 13.59 -11.73
C SER A 79 10.98 13.03 -10.81
N VAL A 80 10.97 11.71 -10.58
CA VAL A 80 10.10 11.11 -9.56
C VAL A 80 10.63 11.52 -8.18
N TYR A 81 9.82 12.18 -7.37
CA TYR A 81 10.21 12.58 -6.00
C TYR A 81 9.53 11.74 -4.91
N ALA A 82 8.40 11.10 -5.23
CA ALA A 82 7.66 10.23 -4.34
C ALA A 82 6.80 9.22 -5.13
N THR A 83 6.29 8.20 -4.44
CA THR A 83 5.24 7.31 -4.93
C THR A 83 3.97 7.53 -4.11
N CYS A 84 2.82 7.24 -4.71
CA CYS A 84 1.53 7.26 -4.01
C CYS A 84 0.78 5.96 -4.30
N GLY A 85 0.51 5.19 -3.24
CA GLY A 85 -0.29 3.97 -3.29
C GLY A 85 -1.74 4.24 -2.90
N ILE A 86 -2.68 3.71 -3.68
CA ILE A 86 -4.11 3.71 -3.39
C ILE A 86 -4.58 2.27 -3.44
N ALA A 87 -5.02 1.74 -2.28
CA ALA A 87 -5.55 0.39 -2.16
C ALA A 87 -7.08 0.45 -2.04
N THR A 88 -7.76 -0.28 -2.92
CA THR A 88 -9.23 -0.42 -2.91
C THR A 88 -9.58 -1.82 -2.43
N ASN A 89 -10.37 -1.93 -1.36
CA ASN A 89 -10.86 -3.23 -0.91
C ASN A 89 -11.83 -3.81 -1.96
N ILE A 90 -11.51 -4.99 -2.47
CA ILE A 90 -12.29 -5.74 -3.47
C ILE A 90 -12.77 -7.09 -2.93
N THR A 91 -12.74 -7.29 -1.60
CA THR A 91 -13.10 -8.56 -0.94
C THR A 91 -14.51 -8.98 -1.30
N GLU A 92 -15.49 -8.08 -1.14
CA GLU A 92 -16.89 -8.36 -1.47
C GLU A 92 -17.07 -8.75 -2.95
N GLN A 93 -16.32 -8.12 -3.86
CA GLN A 93 -16.36 -8.44 -5.28
C GLN A 93 -15.82 -9.85 -5.54
N LYS A 94 -14.67 -10.21 -4.98
CA LYS A 94 -14.07 -11.55 -5.14
C LYS A 94 -14.98 -12.64 -4.56
N GLU A 95 -15.55 -12.41 -3.37
CA GLU A 95 -16.48 -13.36 -2.76
C GLU A 95 -17.76 -13.57 -3.59
N TYR A 96 -18.21 -12.54 -4.31
CA TYR A 96 -19.34 -12.65 -5.23
C TYR A 96 -18.96 -13.45 -6.49
N GLU A 97 -17.79 -13.18 -7.07
CA GLU A 97 -17.26 -13.92 -8.23
C GLU A 97 -17.08 -15.42 -7.93
N GLU A 98 -16.67 -15.79 -6.72
CA GLU A 98 -16.50 -17.20 -6.31
C GLU A 98 -17.83 -17.96 -6.12
N LYS A 99 -18.94 -17.24 -5.91
CA LYS A 99 -20.27 -17.83 -5.71
C LYS A 99 -21.05 -18.02 -7.02
N LEU A 100 -20.51 -17.54 -8.14
CA LEU A 100 -21.06 -17.64 -9.51
C LEU A 100 -20.54 -18.89 -10.23
#